data_AF-A0A3D3P1D2-F1
#
_entry.id   AF-A0A3D3P1D2-F1
#
_cell.length_a   1.000
_cell.length_b   1.000
_cell.length_c   1.000
_cell.angle_alpha   90.00
_cell.angle_beta   90.00
_cell.angle_gamma   90.00
#
_symmetry.space_group_name_H-M   'P 1'
#
loop_
_entity.id
_entity.type
_entity.pdbx_description
1 polymer ?
#
loop_
_entity_poly.entity_id
_entity_poly.type
_entity_poly.pdbx_seq_one_letter_code
_entity_poly.pdbx_strand_id
1 'polypeptide(L)' 'VQVTKGPIGNKGPRVTTNISLAGRLLVLMPQNDQFGISRKVEDPKERARLRKIVEKVNVPEG' A
#
# COMPACT_ATOMS: atom_id res chain seq x y z
N VAL A 1 4.74 12.58 7.49
CA VAL A 1 5.65 12.41 6.32
C VAL A 1 6.40 11.09 6.44
N GLN A 2 6.65 10.39 5.34
CA GLN A 2 7.40 9.13 5.30
C GLN A 2 8.62 9.27 4.39
N VAL A 3 9.77 8.72 4.80
CA VAL A 3 10.99 8.71 3.98
C VAL A 3 10.89 7.57 2.94
N THR A 4 10.97 7.93 1.66
CA THR A 4 10.96 6.96 0.54
C THR A 4 12.36 6.52 0.13
N LYS A 5 13.32 7.43 0.26
CA LYS A 5 14.73 7.18 -0.03
C LYS A 5 15.57 7.91 1.00
N GLY A 6 16.54 7.22 1.58
CA GLY A 6 17.52 7.81 2.49
C GLY A 6 18.31 8.95 1.83
N PRO A 7 19.06 9.72 2.62
CA PRO A 7 19.93 10.77 2.11
C PRO A 7 21.04 10.18 1.21
N ILE A 8 21.50 10.97 0.24
CA ILE A 8 22.59 10.59 -0.68
C ILE A 8 23.63 11.70 -0.67
N GLY A 9 24.78 11.47 -0.03
CA GLY A 9 25.81 12.49 0.15
C GLY A 9 25.24 13.72 0.89
N ASN A 10 25.38 14.90 0.28
CA ASN A 10 24.84 16.16 0.82
C ASN A 10 23.36 16.39 0.46
N LYS A 11 22.73 15.51 -0.33
CA LYS A 11 21.31 15.62 -0.68
C LYS A 11 20.45 14.99 0.41
N GLY A 12 19.57 15.80 1.00
CA GLY A 12 18.60 15.36 2.01
C GLY A 12 17.68 14.22 1.55
N PRO A 13 17.01 13.54 2.49
CA PRO A 13 16.16 12.39 2.20
C PRO A 13 14.95 12.78 1.35
N ARG A 14 14.52 11.86 0.48
CA ARG A 14 13.28 12.04 -0.27
C ARG A 14 12.10 11.62 0.59
N VAL A 15 11.20 12.55 0.89
CA VAL A 15 9.98 12.30 1.67
C VAL A 15 8.72 12.30 0.81
N THR A 16 7.68 11.62 1.28
CA THR A 16 6.32 11.61 0.74
C THR A 16 5.34 11.97 1.84
N THR A 17 4.23 12.61 1.46
CA THR A 17 3.07 12.78 2.34
C THR A 17 2.19 11.54 2.34
N ASN A 18 2.18 10.74 1.26
CA ASN A 18 1.43 9.49 1.13
C ASN A 18 2.06 8.39 1.99
N ILE A 19 1.52 8.19 3.19
CA ILE A 19 1.99 7.21 4.17
C ILE A 19 1.54 5.80 3.75
N SER A 20 2.45 4.84 3.92
CA SER A 20 2.25 3.42 3.71
C SER A 20 2.61 2.65 4.98
N LEU A 21 1.69 1.82 5.46
CA LEU A 21 1.86 0.97 6.63
C LEU A 21 1.83 -0.50 6.19
N ALA A 22 3.02 -1.09 6.05
CA ALA A 22 3.15 -2.47 5.63
C ALA A 22 2.86 -3.43 6.79
N GLY A 23 1.85 -4.28 6.63
CA GLY A 23 1.58 -5.42 7.49
C GLY A 23 2.12 -6.73 6.89
N ARG A 24 1.82 -7.85 7.54
CA ARG A 24 2.28 -9.18 7.11
C ARG A 24 1.71 -9.62 5.76
N LEU A 25 0.46 -9.29 5.48
CA LEU A 25 -0.29 -9.76 4.29
C LEU A 25 -0.84 -8.62 3.43
N LEU A 26 -0.87 -7.40 3.96
CA LEU A 26 -1.50 -6.24 3.33
C LEU A 26 -0.70 -4.98 3.63
N VAL A 27 -0.91 -3.93 2.84
CA VAL A 27 -0.33 -2.60 3.06
C VAL A 27 -1.48 -1.62 3.14
N LEU A 28 -1.57 -0.88 4.25
CA LEU A 28 -2.56 0.18 4.43
C LEU A 28 -1.99 1.50 3.92
N MET A 29 -2.78 2.21 3.12
CA MET A 29 -2.46 3.51 2.55
C MET A 29 -3.59 4.48 2.92
N PRO A 30 -3.58 5.13 4.10
CA PRO A 30 -4.73 5.89 4.59
C PRO A 30 -5.09 7.10 3.71
N GLN A 31 -4.13 7.64 2.94
CA GLN A 31 -4.35 8.79 2.05
C GLN A 31 -4.62 8.38 0.61
N ASN A 32 -4.98 7.12 0.37
CA ASN A 32 -5.29 6.60 -0.96
C ASN A 32 -6.54 5.73 -0.89
N ASP A 33 -7.59 6.14 -1.59
CA ASP A 33 -8.90 5.47 -1.57
C ASP A 33 -8.95 4.21 -2.45
N GLN A 34 -7.84 3.86 -3.11
CA GLN A 34 -7.81 2.73 -4.05
C GLN A 34 -7.31 1.44 -3.39
N PHE A 35 -8.09 0.38 -3.56
CA PHE A 35 -7.68 -0.99 -3.27
C PHE A 35 -6.90 -1.62 -4.42
N GLY A 36 -5.76 -2.25 -4.10
CA GLY A 36 -4.89 -2.92 -5.07
C GLY A 36 -4.58 -4.36 -4.67
N ILE A 37 -4.35 -5.23 -5.67
CA ILE A 37 -3.82 -6.58 -5.48
C ILE A 37 -2.42 -6.63 -6.07
N SER A 38 -1.49 -7.33 -5.39
CA SER A 38 -0.11 -7.47 -5.83
C SER A 38 -0.02 -7.99 -7.26
N ARG A 39 0.85 -7.36 -8.07
CA ARG A 39 1.13 -7.80 -9.45
C ARG A 39 1.76 -9.20 -9.53
N LYS A 40 2.33 -9.70 -8.43
CA LYS A 40 2.87 -11.07 -8.34
C LYS A 40 1.79 -12.15 -8.28
N VAL A 41 0.53 -11.78 -8.02
CA VAL A 41 -0.61 -12.71 -8.06
C VAL A 41 -1.14 -12.74 -9.49
N GLU A 42 -0.65 -13.69 -10.26
CA GLU A 42 -0.97 -13.82 -11.69
C GLU A 42 -2.25 -14.64 -11.94
N ASP A 43 -2.58 -15.59 -11.05
CA ASP A 43 -3.80 -16.40 -11.17
C ASP A 43 -5.07 -15.53 -11.08
N PRO A 44 -5.89 -15.46 -12.15
CA PRO A 44 -7.13 -14.71 -12.15
C PRO A 44 -8.13 -15.15 -11.08
N LYS A 45 -8.20 -16.46 -10.76
CA LYS A 45 -9.13 -16.99 -9.75
C LYS A 45 -8.74 -16.50 -8.36
N GLU A 46 -7.47 -16.60 -8.02
CA GLU A 46 -6.95 -16.11 -6.74
C GLU A 46 -7.12 -14.59 -6.63
N ARG A 47 -6.87 -13.84 -7.71
CA ARG A 47 -7.11 -12.40 -7.75
C ARG A 47 -8.58 -12.04 -7.45
N ALA A 48 -9.52 -12.76 -8.06
CA ALA A 48 -10.94 -12.55 -7.81
C ALA A 48 -11.33 -12.87 -6.35
N ARG A 49 -10.75 -13.92 -5.77
CA ARG A 49 -10.94 -14.28 -4.35
C ARG A 49 -10.43 -13.17 -3.43
N LEU A 50 -9.21 -12.69 -3.65
CA LEU A 50 -8.61 -11.63 -2.84
C LEU A 50 -9.39 -10.31 -2.96
N ARG A 51 -9.87 -9.97 -4.15
CA ARG A 51 -10.73 -8.79 -4.38
C ARG A 51 -11.97 -8.83 -3.48
N LYS A 52 -12.68 -9.95 -3.47
CA LYS A 52 -13.89 -10.15 -2.64
C LYS A 52 -13.60 -10.08 -1.13
N ILE A 53 -12.41 -10.47 -0.70
CA ILE A 53 -12.02 -10.38 0.71
C ILE A 53 -11.76 -8.91 1.07
N VAL A 54 -11.00 -8.19 0.25
CA VAL A 54 -10.66 -6.79 0.48
C VAL A 54 -11.91 -5.90 0.49
N GLU A 55 -12.89 -6.15 -0.39
CA GLU A 55 -14.17 -5.43 -0.42
C GLU A 55 -15.00 -5.59 0.86
N LYS A 56 -14.77 -6.64 1.65
CA LYS A 56 -15.44 -6.84 2.96
C LYS A 56 -14.72 -6.13 4.10
N VAL A 57 -13.51 -5.65 3.90
CA VAL A 57 -12.74 -4.96 4.92
C VAL A 57 -13.19 -3.50 4.92
N ASN A 58 -13.84 -3.09 5.99
CA ASN A 58 -14.23 -1.70 6.18
C ASN A 58 -13.00 -0.91 6.66
N VAL A 59 -12.39 -0.14 5.76
CA VAL A 59 -11.25 0.73 6.11
C VAL A 59 -11.81 2.07 6.56
N PRO A 60 -11.56 2.51 7.80
CA PRO A 60 -12.02 3.81 8.27
C PRO A 60 -11.33 4.94 7.48
N GLU A 61 -12.05 6.03 7.27
CA GLU A 61 -11.45 7.28 6.78
C GLU A 61 -10.45 7.80 7.82
N GLY A 62 -9.30 8.26 7.35
CA GLY A 62 -8.17 8.73 8.18
C GLY A 62 -7.73 10.14 7.83
#